data_AF-A0A0D9NMS5-F1
#
_entry.id   AF-A0A0D9NMS5-F1
#
_cell.length_a   1.000
_cell.length_b   1.000
_cell.length_c   1.000
_cell.angle_alpha   90.00
_cell.angle_beta   90.00
_cell.angle_gamma   90.00
#
_symmetry.space_group_name_H-M   'P 1'
#
loop_
_entity.id
_entity.type
_entity.pdbx_description
1 polymer ?
#
loop_
_entity_poly.entity_id
_entity_poly.type
_entity_poly.pdbx_seq_one_letter_code
_entity_poly.pdbx_strand_id
1 'polypeptide(L)'
;MAPGFGEHATQLDKYLRDALLCIERTKDQPVPHDLVKIMAMGALSLVNKFHNVPGFSSVHDALQMARTESKTAVESTMQTPDDIKKELKQAANTSQQTLEGIRKSHEEQNETKIAASESTDIGRTVMAMMREMKNADQHNRLSPIRTYASMTIE
;
A
#
# COMPACT_ATOMS: atom_id res chain seq x y z
N MET A 1 45.51 -30.48 -26.27
CA MET A 1 44.72 -29.26 -25.95
C MET A 1 43.81 -29.00 -27.14
N ALA A 2 42.49 -29.07 -26.99
CA ALA A 2 41.57 -28.95 -28.12
C ALA A 2 41.39 -27.47 -28.49
N PRO A 3 41.51 -27.09 -29.77
CA PRO A 3 41.43 -25.70 -30.19
C PRO A 3 40.09 -25.02 -29.82
N GLY A 4 40.17 -23.75 -29.44
CA GLY A 4 39.02 -22.96 -28.97
C GLY A 4 38.06 -22.58 -30.09
N PHE A 5 36.83 -22.19 -29.75
CA PHE A 5 35.83 -21.71 -30.71
C PHE A 5 36.36 -20.61 -31.65
N GLY A 6 37.12 -19.66 -31.09
CA GLY A 6 37.72 -18.56 -31.85
C GLY A 6 38.80 -18.98 -32.85
N GLU A 7 39.56 -20.03 -32.54
CA GLU A 7 40.60 -20.55 -33.45
C GLU A 7 39.98 -21.21 -34.67
N HIS A 8 38.88 -21.96 -34.49
CA HIS A 8 38.13 -22.56 -35.59
C HIS A 8 37.44 -21.53 -36.47
N ALA A 9 36.82 -20.51 -35.87
CA ALA A 9 36.18 -19.43 -36.62
C ALA A 9 37.21 -18.65 -37.46
N THR A 10 38.37 -18.33 -36.88
CA THR A 10 39.47 -17.63 -37.58
C THR A 10 40.04 -18.49 -38.72
N GLN A 11 40.20 -19.79 -38.47
CA GLN A 11 40.73 -20.71 -39.48
C GLN A 11 39.72 -20.93 -40.63
N LEU A 12 38.43 -21.00 -40.33
CA LEU A 12 37.38 -21.05 -41.36
C LEU A 12 37.30 -19.75 -42.17
N ASP A 13 37.37 -18.58 -41.54
CA ASP A 13 37.39 -17.28 -42.23
C ASP A 13 38.57 -17.20 -43.22
N LYS A 14 39.76 -17.63 -42.79
CA LYS A 14 40.93 -17.71 -43.68
C LYS A 14 40.67 -18.60 -44.90
N TYR A 15 40.18 -19.82 -44.70
CA TYR A 15 39.95 -20.75 -45.82
C TYR A 15 38.83 -20.29 -46.76
N LEU A 16 37.80 -19.62 -46.24
CA LEU A 16 36.74 -19.00 -47.05
C LEU A 16 37.30 -17.86 -47.90
N ARG A 17 38.14 -16.99 -47.33
CA ARG A 17 38.81 -15.91 -48.09
C ARG A 17 39.73 -16.46 -49.17
N ASP A 18 40.52 -17.48 -48.85
CA ASP A 18 41.40 -18.13 -49.82
C ASP A 18 40.59 -18.76 -50.97
N ALA A 19 39.45 -19.38 -50.65
CA ALA A 19 38.56 -19.95 -51.66
C ALA A 19 37.88 -18.90 -52.53
N LEU A 20 37.39 -17.80 -51.94
CA LEU A 20 36.80 -16.67 -52.67
C LEU A 20 37.82 -16.03 -53.62
N LEU A 21 39.04 -15.78 -53.14
CA LEU A 21 40.13 -15.27 -53.98
C LEU A 21 40.50 -16.23 -55.11
N CYS A 22 40.47 -17.55 -54.86
CA CYS A 22 40.64 -18.55 -55.91
C CYS A 22 39.53 -18.43 -56.96
N ILE A 23 38.26 -18.42 -56.55
CA ILE A 23 37.09 -18.31 -57.45
C ILE A 23 37.15 -17.04 -58.30
N GLU A 24 37.44 -15.90 -57.68
CA GLU A 24 37.54 -14.60 -58.36
C GLU A 24 38.66 -14.59 -59.42
N ARG A 25 39.77 -15.29 -59.14
CA ARG A 25 40.91 -15.40 -60.06
C ARG A 25 40.70 -16.42 -61.17
N THR A 26 39.95 -17.49 -60.91
CA THR A 26 39.86 -18.62 -61.84
C THR A 26 38.72 -18.54 -62.85
N LYS A 27 37.75 -17.61 -62.70
CA LYS A 27 36.56 -17.43 -63.56
C LYS A 27 35.76 -18.73 -63.81
N ASP A 28 36.24 -19.62 -64.68
CA ASP A 28 35.61 -20.89 -65.08
C ASP A 28 36.36 -22.16 -64.58
N GLN A 29 37.51 -22.01 -63.90
CA GLN A 29 38.26 -23.17 -63.41
C GLN A 29 37.73 -23.64 -62.03
N PRO A 30 37.52 -24.96 -61.82
CA PRO A 30 36.98 -25.49 -60.58
C PRO A 30 37.91 -25.22 -59.39
N VAL A 31 37.29 -24.90 -58.25
CA VAL A 31 37.98 -24.66 -56.97
C VAL A 31 38.68 -25.94 -56.52
N PRO A 32 39.92 -25.87 -56.00
CA PRO A 32 40.63 -27.04 -55.50
C PRO A 32 39.81 -27.83 -54.48
N HIS A 33 39.64 -29.13 -54.73
CA HIS A 33 38.84 -30.03 -53.89
C HIS A 33 39.28 -30.02 -52.43
N ASP A 34 40.59 -29.96 -52.16
CA ASP A 34 41.13 -29.94 -50.80
C ASP A 34 40.71 -28.68 -50.03
N LEU A 35 40.64 -27.53 -50.70
CA LEU A 35 40.20 -26.28 -50.10
C LEU A 35 38.72 -26.34 -49.73
N VAL A 36 37.89 -26.88 -50.61
CA VAL A 36 36.46 -27.11 -50.37
C VAL A 36 36.25 -28.09 -49.20
N LYS A 37 37.02 -29.18 -49.15
CA LYS A 37 36.95 -30.17 -48.07
C LYS A 37 37.33 -29.56 -46.71
N ILE A 38 38.42 -28.79 -46.65
CA ILE A 38 38.87 -28.12 -45.43
C ILE A 38 37.82 -27.11 -44.95
N MET A 39 37.24 -26.33 -45.85
CA MET A 39 36.17 -25.39 -45.55
C MET A 39 34.91 -26.10 -45.00
N ALA A 40 34.47 -27.18 -45.66
CA ALA A 40 33.33 -27.96 -45.21
C ALA A 40 33.56 -28.57 -43.81
N MET A 41 34.75 -29.13 -43.57
CA MET A 41 35.12 -29.65 -42.24
C MET A 41 35.18 -28.55 -41.17
N GLY A 42 35.73 -27.38 -41.51
CA GLY A 42 35.78 -26.23 -40.62
C GLY A 42 34.39 -25.71 -40.24
N ALA A 43 33.50 -25.60 -41.22
CA ALA A 43 32.11 -25.17 -41.01
C ALA A 43 31.32 -26.18 -40.16
N LEU A 44 31.43 -27.48 -40.47
CA LEU A 44 30.80 -28.55 -39.69
C LEU A 44 31.33 -28.58 -38.26
N SER A 45 32.63 -28.39 -38.06
CA SER A 45 33.23 -28.33 -36.72
C SER A 45 32.72 -27.13 -35.91
N LEU A 46 32.58 -25.97 -36.56
CA LEU A 46 32.06 -24.76 -35.92
C LEU A 46 30.58 -24.93 -35.52
N VAL A 47 29.75 -25.46 -36.41
CA VAL A 47 28.33 -25.78 -36.13
C VAL A 47 28.22 -26.80 -34.99
N ASN A 48 29.03 -27.86 -35.03
CA ASN A 48 29.08 -28.82 -33.94
C ASN A 48 29.51 -28.17 -32.63
N LYS A 49 30.46 -27.23 -32.63
CA LYS A 49 30.84 -26.51 -31.41
C LYS A 49 29.69 -25.65 -30.90
N PHE A 50 28.97 -24.92 -31.76
CA PHE A 50 27.79 -24.16 -31.36
C PHE A 50 26.70 -25.04 -30.74
N HIS A 51 26.37 -26.17 -31.38
CA HIS A 51 25.38 -27.11 -30.85
C HIS A 51 25.83 -27.81 -29.56
N ASN A 52 27.13 -28.03 -29.41
CA ASN A 52 27.71 -28.69 -28.23
C ASN A 52 28.21 -27.71 -27.16
N VAL A 53 28.01 -26.39 -27.29
CA VAL A 53 28.23 -25.45 -26.18
C VAL A 53 27.12 -25.71 -25.15
N PRO A 54 27.41 -26.36 -24.02
CA PRO A 54 26.39 -26.62 -23.03
C PRO A 54 25.97 -25.27 -22.42
N GLY A 55 24.67 -24.99 -22.48
CA GLY A 55 24.07 -23.89 -21.73
C GLY A 55 23.81 -22.59 -22.48
N PHE A 56 23.92 -22.54 -23.81
CA PHE A 56 23.45 -21.36 -24.54
C PHE A 56 21.92 -21.19 -24.42
N SER A 57 21.18 -22.30 -24.54
CA SER A 57 19.74 -22.33 -24.24
C SER A 57 19.46 -22.04 -22.78
N SER A 58 20.22 -22.63 -21.84
CA SER A 58 19.98 -22.40 -20.41
C SER A 58 20.29 -20.96 -19.99
N VAL A 59 21.29 -20.31 -20.58
CA VAL A 59 21.59 -18.88 -20.33
C VAL A 59 20.50 -17.99 -20.92
N HIS A 60 20.04 -18.30 -22.13
CA HIS A 60 18.90 -17.61 -22.73
C HIS A 60 17.65 -17.72 -21.87
N ASP A 61 17.32 -18.93 -21.41
CA ASP A 61 16.14 -19.20 -20.59
C ASP A 61 16.27 -18.56 -19.20
N ALA A 62 17.44 -18.64 -18.56
CA ALA A 62 17.71 -17.96 -17.30
C ALA A 62 17.61 -16.44 -17.44
N LEU A 63 18.08 -15.86 -18.55
CA LEU A 63 17.94 -14.44 -18.83
C LEU A 63 16.48 -14.04 -19.05
N GLN A 64 15.71 -14.87 -19.76
CA GLN A 64 14.29 -14.64 -19.97
C GLN A 64 13.50 -14.74 -18.66
N MET A 65 13.82 -15.71 -17.81
CA MET A 65 13.25 -15.85 -16.47
C MET A 65 13.59 -14.64 -15.59
N ALA A 66 14.87 -14.27 -15.50
CA ALA A 66 15.32 -13.11 -14.73
C ALA A 66 14.63 -11.81 -15.19
N ARG A 67 14.44 -11.63 -16.51
CA ARG A 67 13.70 -10.49 -17.06
C ARG A 67 12.22 -10.50 -16.64
N THR A 68 11.60 -11.68 -16.64
CA THR A 68 10.19 -11.84 -16.26
C THR A 68 10.01 -11.59 -14.77
N GLU A 69 10.86 -12.17 -13.92
CA GLU A 69 10.86 -11.93 -12.48
C GLU A 69 11.10 -10.46 -12.14
N SER A 70 12.07 -9.82 -12.80
CA SER A 70 12.35 -8.40 -12.61
C SER A 70 11.16 -7.52 -13.00
N LYS A 71 10.48 -7.83 -14.12
CA LYS A 71 9.27 -7.11 -14.54
C LYS A 71 8.15 -7.25 -13.51
N THR A 72 7.88 -8.46 -13.03
CA THR A 72 6.86 -8.71 -12.00
C THR A 72 7.19 -8.00 -10.69
N ALA A 73 8.46 -8.00 -10.28
CA ALA A 73 8.90 -7.29 -9.07
C ALA A 73 8.69 -5.77 -9.20
N VAL A 74 9.00 -5.19 -10.36
CA VAL A 74 8.74 -3.77 -10.65
C VAL A 74 7.25 -3.45 -10.61
N GLU A 75 6.42 -4.25 -11.29
CA GLU A 75 4.95 -4.04 -11.30
C GLU A 75 4.36 -4.15 -9.89
N SER A 76 4.76 -5.16 -9.10
CA SER A 76 4.34 -5.33 -7.71
C SER A 76 4.80 -4.16 -6.81
N THR A 77 6.03 -3.68 -7.00
CA THR A 77 6.57 -2.54 -6.26
C THR A 77 5.91 -1.23 -6.67
N MET A 78 5.37 -1.11 -7.89
CA MET A 78 4.59 0.06 -8.33
C MET A 78 3.15 0.05 -7.79
N GLN A 79 2.54 -1.13 -7.65
CA GLN A 79 1.18 -1.28 -7.13
C GLN A 79 1.12 -0.97 -5.61
N THR A 80 2.12 -1.42 -4.85
CA THR A 80 2.12 -1.34 -3.39
C THR A 80 2.01 0.10 -2.84
N PRO A 81 2.76 1.10 -3.35
CA PRO A 81 2.63 2.49 -2.90
C PRO A 81 1.27 3.11 -3.20
N ASP A 82 0.65 2.77 -4.34
CA ASP A 82 -0.67 3.30 -4.70
C ASP A 82 -1.77 2.74 -3.79
N ASP A 83 -1.69 1.45 -3.45
CA ASP A 83 -2.59 0.81 -2.49
C ASP A 83 -2.41 1.41 -1.08
N ILE A 84 -1.17 1.56 -0.61
CA ILE A 84 -0.86 2.22 0.68
C ILE A 84 -1.43 3.64 0.71
N LYS A 85 -1.26 4.41 -0.36
CA LYS A 85 -1.79 5.79 -0.47
C LYS A 85 -3.31 5.80 -0.39
N LYS A 86 -3.99 4.84 -1.02
CA LYS A 86 -5.44 4.71 -1.00
C LYS A 86 -5.95 4.37 0.40
N GLU A 87 -5.32 3.40 1.07
CA GLU A 87 -5.65 3.03 2.45
C GLU A 87 -5.43 4.18 3.42
N LEU A 88 -4.31 4.92 3.30
CA LEU A 88 -4.04 6.12 4.11
C LEU A 88 -5.11 7.19 3.95
N LYS A 89 -5.55 7.45 2.71
CA LYS A 89 -6.62 8.42 2.44
C LYS A 89 -7.95 7.97 3.05
N GLN A 90 -8.26 6.68 2.98
CA GLN A 90 -9.47 6.12 3.61
C GLN A 90 -9.41 6.21 5.13
N ALA A 91 -8.27 5.87 5.74
CA ALA A 91 -8.05 5.98 7.18
C ALA A 91 -8.21 7.42 7.65
N ALA A 92 -7.60 8.40 6.95
CA ALA A 92 -7.72 9.81 7.27
C ALA A 92 -9.19 10.28 7.23
N ASN A 93 -9.94 9.93 6.19
CA ASN A 93 -11.36 10.27 6.08
C ASN A 93 -12.19 9.65 7.22
N THR A 94 -11.90 8.40 7.57
CA THR A 94 -12.61 7.68 8.65
C THR A 94 -12.30 8.32 10.01
N SER A 95 -11.05 8.71 10.24
CA SER A 95 -10.65 9.43 11.46
C SER A 95 -11.32 10.80 11.56
N GLN A 96 -11.42 11.55 10.46
CA GLN A 96 -12.15 12.83 10.45
C GLN A 96 -13.64 12.63 10.77
N GLN A 97 -14.30 11.66 10.12
CA GLN A 97 -15.71 11.36 10.39
C GLN A 97 -15.92 10.91 11.84
N THR A 98 -15.01 10.10 12.38
CA THR A 98 -15.07 9.67 13.79
C THR A 98 -14.89 10.84 14.73
N LEU A 99 -13.96 11.75 14.44
CA LEU A 99 -13.72 12.94 15.25
C LEU A 99 -14.92 13.88 15.24
N GLU A 100 -15.55 14.08 14.08
CA GLU A 100 -16.80 14.85 13.96
C GLU A 100 -17.94 14.21 14.75
N GLY A 101 -18.06 12.87 14.70
CA GLY A 101 -19.03 12.12 15.49
C GLY A 101 -18.82 12.31 16.99
N ILE A 102 -17.58 12.20 17.47
CA ILE A 102 -17.21 12.44 18.87
C ILE A 102 -17.52 13.89 19.26
N ARG A 103 -17.17 14.87 18.42
CA ARG A 103 -17.42 16.29 18.67
C ARG A 103 -18.92 16.55 18.84
N LYS A 104 -19.74 16.03 17.94
CA LYS A 104 -21.20 16.17 17.99
C LYS A 104 -21.79 15.50 19.23
N SER A 105 -21.36 14.28 19.53
CA SER A 105 -21.84 13.53 20.69
C SER A 105 -21.48 14.24 22.01
N HIS A 106 -20.29 14.85 22.09
CA HIS A 106 -19.88 15.66 23.22
C HIS A 106 -20.72 16.94 23.37
N GLU A 107 -21.06 17.60 22.27
CA GLU A 107 -21.92 18.79 22.27
C GLU A 107 -23.33 18.45 22.80
N GLU A 108 -23.94 17.37 22.28
CA GLU A 108 -25.23 16.84 22.76
C GLU A 108 -25.20 16.45 24.25
N GLN A 109 -24.12 15.81 24.69
CA GLN A 109 -23.95 15.44 26.10
C GLN A 109 -23.84 16.66 27.01
N ASN A 110 -23.15 17.72 26.54
CA ASN A 110 -23.02 18.96 27.30
C ASN A 110 -24.37 19.70 27.42
N GLU A 111 -25.13 19.80 26.33
CA GLU A 111 -26.49 20.37 26.35
C GLU A 111 -27.40 19.61 27.31
N THR A 112 -27.37 18.28 27.27
CA THR A 112 -28.15 17.43 28.17
C THR A 112 -27.78 17.66 29.63
N LYS A 113 -26.48 17.81 29.94
CA LYS A 113 -25.99 18.10 31.29
C LYS A 113 -26.47 19.46 31.79
N ILE A 114 -26.45 20.49 30.92
CA ILE A 114 -26.94 21.83 31.25
C ILE A 114 -28.43 21.76 31.59
N ALA A 115 -29.24 21.16 30.73
CA ALA A 115 -30.68 21.01 30.94
C ALA A 115 -31.01 20.26 32.25
N ALA A 116 -30.27 19.19 32.55
CA ALA A 116 -30.44 18.44 33.79
C ALA A 116 -30.09 19.28 35.04
N SER A 117 -29.02 20.08 34.98
CA SER A 117 -28.64 20.96 36.08
C SER A 117 -29.69 22.05 36.32
N GLU A 118 -30.21 22.67 35.26
CA GLU A 118 -31.26 23.68 35.33
C GLU A 118 -32.56 23.10 35.92
N SER A 119 -32.97 21.92 35.47
CA SER A 119 -34.14 21.23 36.04
C SER A 119 -33.96 20.92 37.54
N THR A 120 -32.75 20.56 37.97
CA THR A 120 -32.46 20.28 39.37
C THR A 120 -32.56 21.56 40.22
N ASP A 121 -32.05 22.67 39.70
CA ASP A 121 -32.08 23.98 40.36
C ASP A 121 -33.50 24.53 40.50
N ILE A 122 -34.32 24.38 39.45
CA ILE A 122 -35.75 24.68 39.48
C ILE A 122 -36.44 23.81 40.54
N GLY A 123 -36.18 22.50 40.56
CA GLY A 123 -36.74 21.59 41.55
C GLY A 123 -36.40 21.98 42.99
N ARG A 124 -35.16 22.41 43.27
CA ARG A 124 -34.76 22.91 44.59
C ARG A 124 -35.52 24.19 44.96
N THR A 125 -35.65 25.13 44.03
CA THR A 125 -36.39 26.39 44.23
C THR A 125 -37.86 26.14 44.56
N VAL A 126 -38.54 25.27 43.79
CA VAL A 126 -39.95 24.93 44.02
C VAL A 126 -40.15 24.30 45.40
N MET A 127 -39.27 23.40 45.83
CA MET A 127 -39.34 22.81 47.17
C MET A 127 -39.14 23.83 48.29
N ALA A 128 -38.22 24.78 48.11
CA ALA A 128 -38.01 25.86 49.08
C ALA A 128 -39.27 26.72 49.23
N MET A 129 -39.87 27.13 48.11
CA MET A 129 -41.13 27.88 48.10
C MET A 129 -42.27 27.10 48.76
N MET A 130 -42.44 25.81 48.45
CA MET A 130 -43.46 24.98 49.12
C MET A 130 -43.25 24.88 50.63
N ARG A 131 -42.00 24.78 51.08
CA ARG A 131 -41.67 24.77 52.52
C ARG A 131 -41.99 26.10 53.17
N GLU A 132 -41.64 27.22 52.53
CA GLU A 132 -41.98 28.56 53.00
C GLU A 132 -43.49 28.77 53.07
N MET A 133 -44.24 28.36 52.03
CA MET A 133 -45.70 28.41 52.03
C MET A 133 -46.32 27.59 53.16
N LYS A 134 -45.82 26.36 53.38
CA LYS A 134 -46.27 25.51 54.50
C LYS A 134 -45.97 26.17 55.85
N ASN A 135 -44.79 26.76 56.01
CA ASN A 135 -44.40 27.45 57.24
C ASN A 135 -45.24 28.72 57.47
N ALA A 136 -45.53 29.49 56.41
CA ALA A 136 -46.39 30.67 56.47
C ALA A 136 -47.84 30.31 56.83
N ASP A 137 -48.38 29.20 56.29
CA ASP A 137 -49.71 28.69 56.64
C ASP A 137 -49.78 28.24 58.12
N GLN A 138 -48.73 27.57 58.61
CA GLN A 138 -48.62 27.22 60.03
C GLN A 138 -48.52 28.44 60.94
N HIS A 139 -47.78 29.47 60.53
CA HIS A 139 -47.69 30.72 61.30
C HIS A 139 -49.02 31.47 61.35
N ASN A 140 -49.81 31.41 60.27
CA ASN A 140 -51.15 31.98 60.23
C ASN A 140 -52.11 31.24 61.18
N ARG A 141 -52.02 29.90 61.25
CA ARG A 141 -52.82 29.06 62.17
C ARG A 141 -52.44 29.18 63.66
N LEU A 142 -51.21 29.57 63.97
CA LEU A 142 -50.68 29.65 65.36
C LEU A 142 -50.72 31.06 65.96
N SER A 143 -51.39 32.02 65.32
CA SER A 143 -51.64 33.34 65.91
C SER A 143 -52.29 33.17 67.30
N PRO A 144 -51.63 33.54 68.41
CA PRO A 144 -52.21 33.38 69.74
C PRO A 144 -53.38 34.35 69.86
N ILE A 145 -54.59 33.83 70.07
CA ILE A 145 -55.72 34.63 70.54
C ILE A 145 -55.30 35.20 71.90
N ARG A 146 -54.94 36.48 71.92
CA ARG A 146 -54.62 37.21 73.15
C ARG A 146 -55.93 37.47 73.91
N THR A 147 -56.39 36.49 74.68
CA THR A 147 -57.51 36.66 75.61
C THR A 147 -57.01 37.43 76.84
N TYR A 148 -57.46 38.67 77.00
CA TYR A 148 -57.26 39.44 78.22
C TYR A 148 -58.14 38.86 79.32
N ALA A 149 -57.53 38.33 80.38
CA ALA A 149 -58.22 38.00 81.62
C ALA A 149 -58.31 39.28 82.46
N SER A 150 -59.53 39.73 82.74
CA SER A 150 -59.81 40.81 83.69
C SER A 150 -59.52 40.31 85.11
N MET A 151 -58.59 40.97 85.80
CA MET A 151 -58.38 40.81 87.24
C MET A 151 -59.47 41.60 87.97
N THR A 152 -60.27 40.91 88.78
CA THR A 152 -61.09 41.51 89.84
C THR A 152 -60.18 42.11 90.91
N ILE A 153 -60.40 43.38 91.24
CA ILE A 153 -59.89 44.02 92.46
C ILE A 153 -61.10 44.58 93.21
N GLU A 154 -61.16 44.18 94.49
CA GLU A 154 -62.10 44.46 95.60
C GLU A 154 -63.53 43.90 95.51
#